data_AF-A0A7J4JJV4-F1
#
_entry.id   AF-A0A7J4JJV4-F1
#
_cell.length_a   1.000
_cell.length_b   1.000
_cell.length_c   1.000
_cell.angle_alpha   90.00
_cell.angle_beta   90.00
_cell.angle_gamma   90.00
#
_symmetry.space_group_name_H-M   'P 1'
#
loop_
_entity.id
_entity.type
_entity.pdbx_description
1 polymer ?
#
loop_
_entity_poly.entity_id
_entity_poly.type
_entity_poly.pdbx_seq_one_letter_code
_entity_poly.pdbx_strand_id
1 'polypeptide(L)'
;MTNVLPINVWITGDYGSWLNRTYLINSFFVGSLIGGALVSLSPSLSRNISKIRGGRNIPFQGVLITLLLLVVAGALIQVIAT
;
A
#
# COMPACT_ATOMS: atom_id res chain seq x y z
N MET A 1 2.41 13.54 17.92
CA MET A 1 3.14 12.28 17.77
C MET A 1 3.43 12.09 16.30
N THR A 2 4.68 12.27 15.85
CA THR A 2 5.05 12.18 14.43
C THR A 2 5.16 10.70 14.03
N ASN A 3 4.24 10.21 13.19
CA ASN A 3 4.29 8.88 12.60
C ASN A 3 5.40 8.84 11.53
N VAL A 4 6.63 8.57 11.95
CA VAL A 4 7.81 8.43 11.08
C VAL A 4 8.44 7.06 11.23
N LEU A 5 8.74 6.42 10.10
CA LEU A 5 9.51 5.18 10.01
C LEU A 5 10.99 5.55 9.80
N PRO A 6 11.88 5.24 10.75
CA PRO A 6 13.31 5.42 10.57
C PRO A 6 13.85 4.29 9.68
N ILE A 7 14.35 4.64 8.49
CA ILE A 7 15.08 3.72 7.62
C ILE A 7 16.57 4.06 7.71
N ASN A 8 17.33 3.09 8.23
CA ASN A 8 18.77 3.20 8.37
C ASN A 8 19.45 2.66 7.11
N VAL A 9 20.21 3.51 6.43
CA VAL A 9 20.99 3.14 5.22
C VAL A 9 22.47 3.11 5.59
N TRP A 10 23.09 1.93 5.53
CA TRP A 10 24.46 1.66 5.97
C TRP A 10 25.25 1.00 4.83
N ILE A 11 25.20 1.60 3.64
CA ILE A 11 25.74 0.97 2.43
C ILE A 11 27.23 1.26 2.30
N THR A 12 27.64 2.54 2.40
CA THR A 12 29.04 2.97 2.31
C THR A 12 29.21 4.44 2.70
N GLY A 13 30.43 4.86 3.05
CA GLY A 13 30.80 6.25 3.35
C GLY A 13 30.83 6.63 4.84
N ASP A 14 31.37 7.81 5.12
CA ASP A 14 31.48 8.35 6.48
C ASP A 14 30.12 8.63 7.12
N TYR A 15 30.08 8.65 8.45
CA TYR A 15 28.87 8.91 9.23
C TYR A 15 28.25 10.26 8.84
N GLY A 16 27.00 10.25 8.36
CA GLY A 16 26.31 11.44 7.85
C GLY A 16 26.41 11.65 6.34
N SER A 17 27.18 10.80 5.63
CA SER A 17 27.16 10.76 4.16
C SER A 17 25.79 10.30 3.64
N TRP A 18 25.49 10.57 2.38
CA TRP A 18 24.19 10.27 1.76
C TRP A 18 23.82 8.77 1.85
N LEU A 19 24.83 7.91 1.89
CA LEU A 19 24.74 6.45 1.94
C LEU A 19 25.00 5.86 3.34
N ASN A 20 25.19 6.71 4.36
CA ASN A 20 25.38 6.35 5.77
C ASN A 20 24.65 7.35 6.70
N ARG A 21 23.31 7.40 6.57
CA ARG A 21 22.43 8.25 7.40
C ARG A 21 21.04 7.64 7.61
N THR A 22 20.39 8.03 8.71
CA THR A 22 19.01 7.66 9.03
C THR A 22 18.04 8.58 8.30
N TYR A 23 17.18 8.00 7.46
CA TYR A 23 16.09 8.72 6.80
C TYR A 23 14.81 8.55 7.61
N LEU A 24 14.12 9.66 7.87
CA LEU A 24 12.80 9.64 8.50
C LEU A 24 11.75 9.75 7.41
N ILE A 25 11.03 8.66 7.16
CA ILE A 25 9.97 8.62 6.16
C ILE A 25 8.62 8.73 6.86
N ASN A 26 7.76 9.60 6.35
CA ASN A 26 6.43 9.78 6.91
C ASN A 26 5.56 8.56 6.60
N SER A 27 5.11 7.85 7.64
CA SER A 27 4.30 6.63 7.50
C SER A 27 2.95 6.92 6.84
N PHE A 28 2.39 8.12 7.01
CA PHE A 28 1.16 8.54 6.34
C PHE A 28 1.37 8.65 4.82
N PHE A 29 2.53 9.15 4.39
CA PHE A 29 2.87 9.24 2.97
C PHE A 29 3.04 7.85 2.33
N VAL A 30 3.67 6.92 3.05
CA VAL A 30 3.78 5.52 2.60
C VAL A 30 2.41 4.86 2.52
N GLY A 31 1.58 5.04 3.55
CA GLY A 31 0.21 4.50 3.58
C GLY A 31 -0.67 5.06 2.46
N SER A 32 -0.57 6.35 2.15
CA SER A 32 -1.35 6.97 1.07
C SER A 32 -0.91 6.49 -0.33
N LEU A 33 0.39 6.25 -0.53
CA LEU A 33 0.91 5.65 -1.76
C LEU A 33 0.37 4.22 -1.94
N ILE A 34 0.40 3.40 -0.88
CA ILE A 34 -0.13 2.03 -0.93
C ILE A 34 -1.63 2.05 -1.21
N GLY A 35 -2.39 2.89 -0.50
CA GLY A 35 -3.84 3.04 -0.72
C GLY A 35 -4.18 3.50 -2.13
N GLY A 36 -3.45 4.49 -2.66
CA GLY A 36 -3.62 5.00 -4.02
C GLY A 36 -3.32 3.93 -5.09
N ALA A 37 -2.24 3.16 -4.90
CA ALA A 37 -1.90 2.07 -5.81
C ALA A 37 -2.99 0.98 -5.84
N LEU A 38 -3.53 0.62 -4.68
CA LEU A 38 -4.62 -0.37 -4.57
C LEU A 38 -5.90 0.08 -5.28
N VAL A 39 -6.27 1.35 -5.15
CA VAL A 39 -7.44 1.92 -5.86
C VAL A 39 -7.22 1.91 -7.37
N SER A 40 -6.02 2.25 -7.83
CA SER A 40 -5.66 2.23 -9.26
C SER A 40 -5.70 0.82 -9.87
N LEU A 41 -5.30 -0.20 -9.09
CA LEU A 41 -5.30 -1.59 -9.52
C LEU A 41 -6.68 -2.26 -9.44
N SER A 42 -7.60 -1.72 -8.65
CA SER A 42 -8.93 -2.27 -8.42
C SER A 42 -9.76 -2.53 -9.69
N PRO A 43 -9.86 -1.61 -10.68
CA PRO A 43 -10.67 -1.86 -11.88
C PRO A 43 -10.08 -2.97 -12.75
N SER A 44 -8.75 -3.11 -12.76
CA SER A 44 -8.04 -4.17 -13.46
C SER A 44 -8.31 -5.54 -12.80
N LEU A 45 -8.26 -5.60 -11.47
CA LEU A 45 -8.65 -6.79 -10.70
C LEU A 45 -10.11 -7.15 -10.92
N SER A 46 -11.01 -6.16 -10.89
CA SER A 46 -12.44 -6.36 -11.12
C SER A 46 -12.72 -6.96 -12.50
N ARG A 47 -12.08 -6.43 -13.57
CA ARG A 47 -12.20 -6.98 -14.92
C ARG A 47 -11.67 -8.41 -15.02
N ASN A 48 -10.55 -8.73 -14.37
CA ASN A 48 -9.98 -10.08 -14.39
C ASN A 48 -10.89 -11.08 -13.68
N ILE A 49 -11.47 -10.69 -12.53
CA ILE A 49 -12.43 -11.53 -11.79
C ILE A 49 -13.71 -11.76 -12.61
N SER A 50 -14.23 -10.73 -13.29
CA SER A 50 -15.41 -10.88 -14.16
C SER A 50 -15.16 -11.77 -15.38
N LYS A 51 -13.93 -11.77 -15.94
CA LYS A 51 -13.54 -12.69 -17.02
C LYS A 51 -13.55 -14.15 -16.58
N ILE A 52 -13.02 -14.44 -15.39
CA ILE A 52 -13.00 -15.80 -14.82
C ILE A 52 -14.42 -16.29 -14.53
N ARG A 53 -15.34 -15.38 -14.16
CA ARG A 53 -16.74 -15.70 -13.84
C ARG A 53 -17.67 -15.77 -15.08
N GLY A 54 -17.12 -15.84 -16.29
CA GLY A 54 -17.92 -15.94 -17.52
C GLY A 54 -18.74 -14.69 -17.84
N GLY A 55 -18.29 -13.50 -17.44
CA GLY A 55 -18.92 -12.23 -17.81
C GLY A 55 -20.12 -11.80 -16.96
N ARG A 56 -20.52 -12.57 -15.93
CA ARG A 56 -21.57 -12.16 -14.99
C ARG A 56 -21.06 -11.17 -13.96
N ASN A 57 -21.35 -9.88 -14.18
CA ASN A 57 -21.08 -8.82 -13.21
C ASN A 57 -22.10 -8.85 -12.06
N ILE A 58 -21.59 -8.75 -10.82
CA ILE A 58 -22.43 -8.51 -9.63
C ILE A 58 -22.75 -7.02 -9.59
N PRO A 59 -23.97 -6.59 -9.22
CA PRO A 59 -24.23 -5.18 -8.95
C PRO A 59 -23.22 -4.63 -7.92
N PHE A 60 -22.64 -3.47 -8.20
CA PHE A 60 -21.61 -2.82 -7.35
C PHE A 60 -20.28 -3.57 -7.18
N GLN A 61 -19.95 -4.54 -8.05
CA GLN A 61 -18.73 -5.36 -7.93
C GLN A 61 -17.43 -4.55 -7.84
N GLY A 62 -17.30 -3.45 -8.60
CA GLY A 62 -16.10 -2.60 -8.54
C GLY A 62 -15.91 -1.96 -7.16
N VAL A 63 -16.98 -1.42 -6.58
CA VAL A 63 -16.97 -0.79 -5.25
C VAL A 63 -16.77 -1.82 -4.14
N LEU A 64 -17.38 -3.00 -4.27
CA LEU A 64 -17.16 -4.12 -3.35
C LEU A 64 -15.70 -4.57 -3.34
N ILE A 65 -15.08 -4.69 -4.52
CA ILE A 65 -13.68 -5.10 -4.65
C ILE A 65 -12.75 -4.04 -4.10
N THR A 66 -12.94 -2.75 -4.41
CA THR A 66 -12.12 -1.68 -3.81
C THR A 66 -12.21 -1.68 -2.30
N LEU A 67 -13.42 -1.76 -1.76
CA LEU A 67 -13.65 -1.69 -0.32
C LEU A 67 -13.01 -2.89 0.39
N LEU A 68 -13.20 -4.10 -0.12
CA LEU A 68 -12.54 -5.30 0.40
C LEU A 68 -11.02 -5.18 0.34
N LEU A 69 -10.46 -4.73 -0.79
CA LEU A 69 -9.02 -4.59 -0.97
C LEU A 69 -8.41 -3.61 0.04
N LEU A 70 -9.08 -2.48 0.27
CA LEU A 70 -8.66 -1.46 1.23
C LEU A 70 -8.80 -1.93 2.68
N VAL A 71 -9.88 -2.64 3.03
CA VAL A 71 -10.06 -3.20 4.37
C VAL A 71 -8.99 -4.23 4.68
N VAL A 72 -8.72 -5.15 3.75
CA VAL A 72 -7.66 -6.16 3.90
C VAL A 72 -6.30 -5.50 4.02
N ALA A 73 -5.99 -4.52 3.16
CA ALA A 73 -4.73 -3.79 3.23
C ALA A 73 -4.57 -3.02 4.55
N GLY A 74 -5.63 -2.36 5.03
CA GLY A 74 -5.63 -1.68 6.32
C GLY A 74 -5.38 -2.64 7.48
N ALA A 75 -6.04 -3.80 7.48
CA ALA A 75 -5.82 -4.83 8.50
C ALA A 75 -4.38 -5.38 8.48
N LEU A 76 -3.82 -5.64 7.28
CA LEU A 76 -2.44 -6.09 7.15
C LEU A 76 -1.44 -5.04 7.64
N ILE A 77 -1.63 -3.77 7.27
CA ILE A 77 -0.78 -2.68 7.75
C ILE A 77 -0.88 -2.55 9.27
N GLN A 78 -2.08 -2.68 9.84
CA GLN A 78 -2.26 -2.62 11.28
C GLN A 78 -1.55 -3.76 11.99
N VAL A 79 -1.59 -4.99 11.47
CA VAL A 79 -0.85 -6.14 12.03
C VAL A 79 0.67 -5.94 11.94
N ILE A 80 1.18 -5.35 10.85
CA ILE A 80 2.62 -5.08 10.70
C ILE A 80 3.07 -3.91 11.59
N ALA A 81 2.18 -2.94 11.83
CA ALA A 81 2.46 -1.74 12.61
C ALA A 81 2.19 -1.89 14.13
N THR A 82 1.57 -3.01 14.56
CA THR A 82 1.37 -3.37 15.97
C THR A 82 2.59 -4.11 16.48
#